data_AF-A0A9C9PM37-F1
#
_entry.id   AF-A0A9C9PM37-F1
#
_cell.length_a   1.000
_cell.length_b   1.000
_cell.length_c   1.000
_cell.angle_alpha   90.00
_cell.angle_beta   90.00
_cell.angle_gamma   90.00
#
_symmetry.space_group_name_H-M   'P 1'
#
loop_
_entity.id
_entity.type
_entity.pdbx_description
1 polymer ?
#
loop_
_entity_poly.entity_id
_entity_poly.type
_entity_poly.pdbx_seq_one_letter_code
_entity_poly.pdbx_strand_id
1 'polypeptide(L)' 'MNGKQVCQKLENEGWICKRIRGSHHIYGKEGQKPVPIPVHGKKDLGIGLLSKIEKETGVKLI' A
#
# COMPACT_ATOMS: atom_id res chain seq x y z
N MET A 1 -7.31 7.63 5.65
CA MET A 1 -7.17 6.36 4.90
C MET A 1 -6.23 5.46 5.68
N ASN A 2 -6.69 4.27 6.07
CA ASN A 2 -5.88 3.30 6.81
C ASN A 2 -5.19 2.30 5.87
N GLY A 3 -4.25 1.52 6.42
CA GLY A 3 -3.47 0.55 5.64
C GLY A 3 -4.33 -0.49 4.90
N LYS A 4 -5.45 -0.92 5.47
CA LYS A 4 -6.36 -1.88 4.80
C LYS A 4 -7.00 -1.28 3.56
N GLN A 5 -7.41 -0.01 3.62
CA GLN A 5 -7.98 0.70 2.47
C GLN A 5 -6.93 0.91 1.36
N VAL A 6 -5.68 1.20 1.73
CA VAL A 6 -4.58 1.28 0.75
C VAL A 6 -4.37 -0.07 0.07
N CYS A 7 -4.29 -1.15 0.85
CA CYS A 7 -4.17 -2.52 0.33
C CYS A 7 -5.25 -2.83 -0.71
N GLN A 8 -6.51 -2.55 -0.38
CA GLN A 8 -7.64 -2.79 -1.27
C GLN A 8 -7.56 -1.97 -2.57
N LYS A 9 -7.16 -0.69 -2.49
CA LYS A 9 -6.94 0.13 -3.68
C LYS A 9 -5.83 -0.42 -4.57
N LEU A 10 -4.71 -0.85 -3.98
CA LEU A 10 -3.61 -1.44 -4.72
C LEU A 10 -4.03 -2.74 -5.41
N GLU A 11 -4.79 -3.61 -4.73
CA GLU A 11 -5.31 -4.85 -5.29
C GLU A 11 -6.22 -4.62 -6.50
N ASN A 12 -7.10 -3.61 -6.42
CA ASN A 12 -7.95 -3.20 -7.54
C ASN A 12 -7.14 -2.73 -8.77
N GLU A 13 -5.95 -2.19 -8.54
CA GLU A 13 -5.00 -1.73 -9.58
C GLU A 13 -4.01 -2.81 -10.01
N GLY A 14 -4.27 -4.07 -9.63
CA GLY A 14 -3.47 -5.24 -10.05
C GLY A 14 -2.17 -5.44 -9.27
N TRP A 15 -2.00 -4.78 -8.12
CA TRP A 15 -0.92 -5.12 -7.21
C TRP A 15 -1.27 -6.37 -6.40
N ILE A 16 -0.27 -7.21 -6.13
CA ILE A 16 -0.46 -8.46 -5.39
C ILE A 16 0.34 -8.42 -4.10
N CYS A 17 -0.30 -8.80 -2.98
CA CYS A 17 0.41 -8.97 -1.71
C CYS A 17 1.37 -10.17 -1.83
N LYS A 18 2.67 -9.91 -1.87
CA LYS A 18 3.71 -10.94 -2.03
C LYS A 18 4.19 -11.50 -0.68
N ARG A 19 4.18 -10.67 0.37
CA ARG A 19 4.67 -11.07 1.69
C ARG A 19 4.04 -10.24 2.79
N ILE A 20 3.71 -10.87 3.91
CA ILE A 20 3.27 -10.20 5.12
C ILE A 20 4.28 -10.52 6.24
N ARG A 21 4.77 -9.49 6.94
CA ARG A 21 5.58 -9.64 8.16
C ARG A 21 5.06 -8.68 9.23
N GLY A 22 4.34 -9.22 10.21
CA GLY A 22 3.62 -8.41 11.19
C GLY A 22 2.63 -7.48 10.48
N SER A 23 2.70 -6.18 10.76
CA SER A 23 1.86 -5.17 10.13
C SER A 23 2.37 -4.69 8.77
N HIS A 24 3.53 -5.14 8.28
CA HIS A 24 4.05 -4.72 6.98
C HIS A 24 3.64 -5.71 5.89
N HIS A 25 2.73 -5.24 5.02
CA HIS A 25 2.28 -5.97 3.84
C HIS A 25 3.07 -5.47 2.63
N ILE A 26 3.79 -6.36 1.95
CA ILE A 26 4.60 -6.01 0.79
C ILE A 26 3.81 -6.33 -0.47
N TYR A 27 3.51 -5.30 -1.26
CA TYR A 27 2.83 -5.41 -2.54
C TYR A 27 3.83 -5.37 -3.68
N GLY A 28 3.60 -6.19 -4.71
CA GLY A 28 4.39 -6.20 -5.93
C GLY A 28 3.50 -6.23 -7.16
N LYS A 29 3.97 -5.57 -8.23
CA LYS A 29 3.38 -5.58 -9.57
C LYS A 29 4.52 -5.77 -10.58
N GLU A 30 4.26 -6.49 -11.66
CA GLU A 30 5.28 -6.75 -12.67
C GLU A 30 5.85 -5.44 -13.23
N GLY A 31 7.17 -5.37 -13.39
CA GLY A 31 7.87 -4.17 -13.82
C GLY A 31 7.92 -3.03 -12.79
N GLN A 32 7.38 -3.22 -11.58
CA GLN A 32 7.39 -2.22 -10.50
C GLN A 32 8.21 -2.69 -9.29
N LYS A 33 8.77 -1.73 -8.56
CA LYS A 33 9.45 -2.03 -7.28
C LYS A 33 8.42 -2.46 -6.23
N PRO A 34 8.71 -3.48 -5.39
CA PRO A 34 7.82 -3.83 -4.29
C PRO A 34 7.66 -2.68 -3.28
N VAL A 35 6.43 -2.46 -2.82
CA VAL A 35 6.08 -1.37 -1.90
C VAL A 35 5.55 -1.92 -0.58
N PRO A 36 6.15 -1.55 0.58
CA PRO A 36 5.65 -1.94 1.88
C PRO A 36 4.52 -1.01 2.35
N ILE A 37 3.40 -1.61 2.76
CA ILE A 37 2.22 -0.94 3.28
C ILE A 37 2.07 -1.29 4.76
N PRO A 38 2.15 -0.31 5.68
CA PRO A 38 1.87 -0.55 7.09
C PRO A 38 0.37 -0.66 7.35
N VAL A 39 -0.03 -1.74 8.03
CA VAL A 39 -1.42 -2.08 8.35
C VAL A 39 -1.58 -2.19 9.87
N HIS A 40 -1.97 -1.08 10.51
CA HIS A 40 -2.18 -1.00 11.96
C HIS A 40 -3.68 -0.88 12.31
N GLY A 41 -4.46 -1.91 11.96
CA GLY A 41 -5.88 -1.96 12.26
C GLY A 41 -6.67 -0.83 11.57
N LYS A 42 -7.35 0.00 12.38
CA LYS A 42 -8.14 1.15 11.90
C LYS A 42 -7.35 2.48 11.90
N LYS A 43 -6.08 2.47 12.33
CA LYS A 43 -5.27 3.69 12.40
C LYS A 43 -4.99 4.22 10.99
N ASP A 44 -5.29 5.49 10.79
CA ASP A 44 -5.00 6.17 9.54
C ASP A 44 -3.50 6.32 9.30
N LEU A 45 -3.12 6.27 8.03
CA LEU A 45 -1.77 6.59 7.58
C LEU A 45 -1.64 8.10 7.40
N GLY A 46 -0.50 8.64 7.81
CA GLY A 46 -0.20 10.07 7.64
C GLY A 46 -0.14 10.47 6.16
N ILE A 47 -0.51 11.72 5.86
CA ILE A 47 -0.58 12.25 4.49
C ILE A 47 0.73 12.10 3.70
N GLY A 48 1.88 12.29 4.34
CA GLY A 48 3.19 12.14 3.70
C GLY A 48 3.48 10.69 3.29
N LEU A 49 3.03 9.72 4.09
CA LEU A 49 3.16 8.30 3.73
C LEU A 49 2.21 7.92 2.60
N LEU A 50 0.96 8.40 2.63
CA LEU A 50 0.00 8.20 1.54
C LEU A 50 0.54 8.78 0.22
N SER A 51 1.07 10.00 0.24
CA SER A 51 1.67 10.63 -0.95
C SER A 51 2.90 9.86 -1.46
N LYS A 52 3.72 9.31 -0.56
CA LYS A 52 4.85 8.47 -0.95
C LYS A 52 4.39 7.18 -1.63
N ILE A 53 3.41 6.48 -1.04
CA ILE A 53 2.87 5.25 -1.61
C ILE A 53 2.23 5.55 -2.97
N GLU A 54 1.46 6.63 -3.10
CA GLU A 54 0.85 7.07 -4.36
C GLU A 54 1.92 7.30 -5.44
N LYS A 55 3.02 7.98 -5.12
CA LYS A 55 4.14 8.18 -6.06
C LYS A 55 4.84 6.89 -6.47
N GLU A 56 5.03 5.97 -5.52
CA GLU A 56 5.71 4.69 -5.80
C GLU A 56 4.83 3.71 -6.58
N THR A 57 3.52 3.76 -6.35
CA THR A 57 2.58 2.80 -6.94
C THR A 57 1.83 3.33 -8.16
N GLY A 58 1.79 4.66 -8.35
CA GLY A 58 0.95 5.35 -9.33
C GLY A 58 -0.55 5.33 -8.99
N VAL A 59 -0.94 4.78 -7.84
CA VAL A 59 -2.33 4.61 -7.44
C VAL A 59 -2.78 5.80 -6.59
N LYS A 60 -3.88 6.45 -6.98
CA LYS A 60 -4.42 7.62 -6.28
C LYS A 60 -5.01 7.26 -4.92
N LEU A 61 -4.37 7.74 -3.85
CA LEU A 61 -4.72 7.52 -2.45
C LEU A 61 -5.28 8.78 -1.78
N ILE A 62 -4.97 9.97 -2.29
CA ILE A 62 -5.44 11.27 -1.80
C ILE A 62 -6.46 11.88 -2.75
#